data_AF-A0A956IAW0-F1
#
_entry.id   AF-A0A956IAW0-F1
#
_cell.length_a   1.000
_cell.length_b   1.000
_cell.length_c   1.000
_cell.angle_alpha   90.00
_cell.angle_beta   90.00
_cell.angle_gamma   90.00
#
_symmetry.space_group_name_H-M   'P 1'
#
loop_
_entity.id
_entity.type
_entity.pdbx_description
1 polymer ?
#
loop_
_entity_poly.entity_id
_entity_poly.type
_entity_poly.pdbx_seq_one_letter_code
_entity_poly.pdbx_strand_id
1 'polypeptide(L)'
;MPDRWIAEVEKWQRLYFGAVLIAIVLVVVQVATEWAWLDWPRALAWFGAAYASYREGRARRRLDEDGSWALLRALACVAFGFLALL
;
A
#
# COMPACT_ATOMS: atom_id res chain seq x y z
N MET A 1 9.82 -19.55 -17.02
CA MET A 1 9.20 -19.25 -15.70
C MET A 1 9.23 -17.77 -15.24
N PRO A 2 9.70 -16.75 -16.00
CA PRO A 2 9.64 -15.35 -15.54
C PRO A 2 8.21 -14.75 -15.62
N ASP A 3 7.37 -15.22 -16.54
CA ASP A 3 6.03 -14.66 -16.81
C ASP A 3 5.10 -14.67 -15.58
N ARG A 4 5.22 -15.70 -14.74
CA ARG A 4 4.46 -15.82 -13.48
C ARG A 4 4.82 -14.71 -12.49
N TRP A 5 6.10 -14.35 -12.39
CA TRP A 5 6.56 -13.35 -11.44
C TRP A 5 6.23 -11.94 -11.94
N ILE A 6 6.28 -11.70 -13.25
CA ILE A 6 5.83 -10.45 -13.88
C ILE A 6 4.34 -10.21 -13.58
N ALA A 7 3.50 -11.23 -13.78
CA ALA A 7 2.07 -11.14 -13.44
C ALA A 7 1.84 -10.93 -11.93
N GLU A 8 2.68 -11.49 -11.07
CA GLU A 8 2.61 -11.28 -9.62
C GLU A 8 3.00 -9.84 -9.24
N VAL A 9 4.06 -9.27 -9.83
CA VAL A 9 4.44 -7.86 -9.66
C VAL A 9 3.28 -6.94 -10.06
N GLU A 10 2.71 -7.14 -11.24
CA GLU A 10 1.62 -6.30 -11.74
C GLU A 10 0.39 -6.37 -10.82
N LYS A 11 0.04 -7.57 -10.36
CA LYS A 11 -1.06 -7.77 -9.40
C LYS A 11 -0.85 -6.96 -8.12
N TRP A 12 0.34 -7.08 -7.51
CA TRP A 12 0.63 -6.38 -6.25
C TRP A 12 0.71 -4.86 -6.44
N GLN A 13 1.20 -4.41 -7.58
CA GLN A 13 1.23 -3.00 -7.94
C GLN A 13 -0.19 -2.42 -8.08
N ARG A 14 -1.12 -3.14 -8.74
CA ARG A 14 -2.54 -2.73 -8.82
C ARG A 14 -3.19 -2.66 -7.44
N LEU A 15 -2.94 -3.65 -6.59
CA LEU A 15 -3.46 -3.66 -5.20
C LEU A 15 -2.90 -2.49 -4.38
N TYR A 16 -1.62 -2.17 -4.54
CA TYR A 16 -0.99 -1.01 -3.90
C TYR A 16 -1.71 0.29 -4.29
N PHE A 17 -1.90 0.55 -5.59
CA PHE A 17 -2.57 1.78 -6.05
C PHE A 17 -4.04 1.83 -5.60
N GLY A 18 -4.74 0.69 -5.63
CA GLY A 18 -6.12 0.62 -5.12
C GLY A 18 -6.21 0.96 -3.64
N ALA A 19 -5.31 0.42 -2.81
CA ALA A 19 -5.28 0.69 -1.38
C ALA A 19 -4.92 2.16 -1.07
N VAL A 20 -3.96 2.75 -1.78
CA VAL A 20 -3.62 4.17 -1.63
C VAL A 20 -4.78 5.08 -2.04
N LEU A 21 -5.47 4.77 -3.15
CA LEU A 21 -6.63 5.55 -3.57
C LEU A 21 -7.74 5.51 -2.53
N ILE A 22 -8.02 4.34 -1.95
CA ILE A 22 -8.99 4.19 -0.85
C ILE A 22 -8.56 5.04 0.35
N ALA A 23 -7.29 4.97 0.76
CA ALA A 23 -6.78 5.77 1.87
C ALA A 23 -6.98 7.28 1.64
N ILE A 24 -6.69 7.76 0.43
CA ILE A 24 -6.89 9.18 0.05
C ILE A 24 -8.37 9.55 0.08
N VAL A 25 -9.25 8.72 -0.49
CA VAL A 25 -10.70 8.97 -0.46
C VAL A 25 -11.20 9.06 0.98
N LEU A 26 -10.73 8.17 1.87
CA LEU A 26 -11.10 8.20 3.28
C LEU A 26 -10.60 9.47 3.98
N VAL A 27 -9.41 9.96 3.66
CA VAL A 27 -8.92 11.28 4.15
C VAL A 27 -9.87 12.39 3.70
N VAL A 28 -10.23 12.43 2.42
CA VAL A 28 -11.10 13.48 1.87
C VAL A 28 -12.48 13.45 2.55
N VAL A 29 -13.07 12.26 2.70
CA VAL A 29 -14.36 12.10 3.38
C VAL A 29 -14.25 12.54 4.83
N GLN A 30 -13.22 12.11 5.55
CA GLN A 30 -13.01 12.48 6.95
C GLN A 30 -12.86 13.99 7.14
N VAL A 31 -12.14 14.67 6.25
CA VAL A 31 -12.01 16.13 6.25
C VAL A 31 -13.35 16.81 5.97
N ALA A 32 -14.18 16.23 5.10
CA ALA A 32 -15.49 16.81 4.74
C ALA A 32 -16.59 16.55 5.79
N THR A 33 -16.53 15.43 6.51
CA THR A 33 -17.59 15.01 7.45
C THR A 33 -17.20 15.08 8.92
N GLU A 34 -15.92 15.34 9.24
CA GLU A 34 -15.36 15.31 10.59
C GLU A 34 -15.57 13.97 11.32
N TRP A 35 -15.76 12.88 10.57
CA TRP A 35 -16.05 11.57 11.14
C TRP A 35 -14.79 10.86 11.65
N ALA A 36 -14.59 10.90 12.97
CA ALA A 36 -13.47 10.24 13.65
C ALA A 36 -13.45 8.70 13.49
N TRP A 37 -14.57 8.04 13.19
CA TRP A 37 -14.57 6.58 13.01
C TRP A 37 -13.83 6.11 11.74
N LEU A 38 -13.52 7.03 10.81
CA LEU A 38 -12.80 6.73 9.57
C LEU A 38 -11.29 6.52 9.74
N ASP A 39 -10.74 6.79 10.93
CA ASP A 39 -9.32 6.58 11.25
C ASP A 39 -8.90 5.12 11.07
N TRP A 40 -9.72 4.18 11.55
CA TRP A 40 -9.46 2.75 11.43
C TRP A 40 -9.48 2.24 9.98
N PRO A 41 -10.53 2.49 9.18
CA PRO A 41 -10.55 2.15 7.77
C PRO A 41 -9.37 2.77 6.98
N ARG A 42 -9.02 4.01 7.29
CA ARG A 42 -7.90 4.73 6.65
C ARG A 42 -6.57 4.07 6.97
N ALA A 43 -6.34 3.75 8.24
CA ALA A 43 -5.14 3.03 8.68
C ALA A 43 -5.02 1.65 8.02
N LEU A 44 -6.12 0.90 7.94
CA LEU A 44 -6.16 -0.39 7.26
C LEU A 44 -5.81 -0.28 5.77
N ALA A 45 -6.28 0.76 5.09
CA ALA A 45 -5.94 1.01 3.69
C ALA A 45 -4.43 1.28 3.52
N TRP A 46 -3.82 2.07 4.41
CA TRP A 46 -2.38 2.30 4.43
C TRP A 46 -1.56 1.03 4.71
N PHE A 47 -1.99 0.20 5.67
CA PHE A 47 -1.34 -1.10 5.93
C PHE A 47 -1.51 -2.07 4.76
N GLY A 48 -2.66 -2.06 4.08
CA GLY A 48 -2.90 -2.82 2.86
C GLY A 48 -1.95 -2.41 1.73
N ALA A 49 -1.75 -1.10 1.53
CA ALA A 49 -0.78 -0.57 0.59
C ALA A 49 0.65 -1.00 0.95
N ALA A 50 1.01 -0.94 2.23
CA ALA A 50 2.32 -1.39 2.71
C ALA A 50 2.56 -2.87 2.39
N TYR A 51 1.59 -3.73 2.69
CA TYR A 51 1.67 -5.17 2.43
C TYR A 51 1.81 -5.47 0.93
N ALA A 52 1.00 -4.81 0.10
CA ALA A 52 1.07 -4.94 -1.36
C ALA A 52 2.46 -4.54 -1.89
N SER A 53 3.01 -3.41 -1.41
CA SER A 53 4.34 -2.95 -1.79
C SER A 53 5.45 -3.91 -1.34
N TYR A 54 5.34 -4.50 -0.14
CA TYR A 54 6.28 -5.51 0.33
C TYR A 54 6.27 -6.77 -0.56
N ARG A 55 5.08 -7.24 -0.93
CA ARG A 55 4.92 -8.39 -1.82
C ARG A 55 5.45 -8.12 -3.23
N GLU A 56 5.23 -6.92 -3.76
CA GLU A 56 5.81 -6.46 -5.02
C GLU A 56 7.34 -6.52 -4.99
N GLY A 57 7.97 -5.94 -3.95
CA GLY A 57 9.43 -5.96 -3.79
C GLY A 57 10.01 -7.37 -3.70
N ARG A 58 9.29 -8.30 -3.05
CA ARG A 58 9.68 -9.73 -3.00
C ARG A 58 9.58 -10.39 -4.38
N ALA A 59 8.58 -10.06 -5.18
CA ALA A 59 8.41 -10.60 -6.52
C ALA A 59 9.49 -10.05 -7.48
N ARG A 60 9.83 -8.75 -7.40
CA ARG A 60 10.95 -8.13 -8.14
C ARG A 60 12.29 -8.78 -7.83
N ARG A 61 12.59 -9.04 -6.55
CA ARG A 61 13.83 -9.76 -6.16
C ARG A 61 13.94 -11.17 -6.76
N ARG A 62 12.81 -11.82 -7.08
CA ARG A 62 12.81 -13.14 -7.75
C ARG A 62 13.05 -13.05 -9.26
N LEU A 63 12.93 -11.85 -9.81
CA LEU A 63 13.28 -11.50 -11.19
C LEU A 63 14.71 -10.93 -11.30
N ASP A 64 15.52 -10.99 -10.23
CA ASP A 64 16.81 -10.29 -10.12
C ASP A 64 16.71 -8.76 -10.35
N GLU A 65 15.54 -8.17 -10.10
CA GLU A 65 15.33 -6.73 -10.14
C GLU A 65 15.45 -6.08 -8.76
N ASP A 66 15.82 -4.78 -8.77
CA ASP A 66 15.88 -3.97 -7.56
C ASP A 66 14.50 -3.78 -6.91
N GLY A 67 14.31 -4.40 -5.75
CA GLY A 67 13.10 -4.28 -4.92
C GLY A 67 13.23 -3.35 -3.72
N SER A 68 14.36 -2.63 -3.58
CA SER A 68 14.66 -1.76 -2.44
C SER A 68 13.65 -0.62 -2.29
N TRP A 69 13.25 -0.01 -3.40
CA TRP A 69 12.28 1.09 -3.43
C TRP A 69 10.90 0.65 -2.95
N ALA A 70 10.47 -0.55 -3.31
CA ALA A 70 9.20 -1.12 -2.85
C ALA A 70 9.18 -1.38 -1.33
N LEU A 71 10.35 -1.66 -0.72
CA LEU A 71 10.48 -1.78 0.73
C LEU A 71 10.39 -0.42 1.43
N LEU A 72 11.08 0.60 0.90
CA LEU A 72 11.00 1.97 1.43
C LEU A 72 9.56 2.49 1.38
N ARG A 73 8.87 2.27 0.27
CA ARG A 73 7.45 2.61 0.14
C ARG A 73 6.57 1.84 1.13
N ALA A 74 6.84 0.55 1.34
CA ALA A 74 6.10 -0.23 2.34
C ALA A 74 6.25 0.38 3.74
N LEU A 75 7.46 0.76 4.14
CA LEU A 75 7.73 1.41 5.41
C LEU A 75 7.02 2.78 5.53
N ALA A 76 7.04 3.59 4.46
CA ALA A 76 6.31 4.85 4.43
C ALA A 76 4.80 4.64 4.62
N CYS A 77 4.20 3.67 3.94
CA CYS A 77 2.79 3.33 4.10
C CYS A 77 2.46 2.82 5.52
N VAL A 78 3.35 2.07 6.16
CA VAL A 78 3.19 1.69 7.58
C VAL A 78 3.17 2.93 8.48
N ALA A 79 4.09 3.87 8.26
CA ALA A 79 4.13 5.12 9.02
C ALA A 79 2.83 5.93 8.83
N PHE A 80 2.32 6.05 7.61
CA PHE A 80 1.02 6.67 7.35
C PHE A 80 -0.15 5.94 8.02
N GLY A 81 -0.10 4.61 8.08
CA GLY A 81 -1.08 3.80 8.81
C GLY A 81 -1.11 4.12 10.30
N PHE A 82 0.04 4.33 10.92
CA PHE A 82 0.11 4.77 12.32
C PHE A 82 -0.33 6.23 12.51
N LEU A 83 0.09 7.13 11.62
CA LEU A 83 -0.37 8.52 11.64
C LEU A 83 -1.89 8.64 11.46
N ALA A 84 -2.50 7.70 10.75
CA ALA A 84 -3.95 7.66 10.57
C ALA A 84 -4.73 7.27 11.84
N LEU A 85 -4.06 6.75 12.86
CA LEU A 85 -4.64 6.33 14.15
C LEU A 85 -4.35 7.32 15.29
N LEU A 86 -3.63 8.41 15.02
CA LEU A 86 -3.34 9.50 15.95
C LEU A 86 -4.39 10.61 15.82
#